data_AF-R5MI25-F1
#
_entry.id   AF-R5MI25-F1
#
_cell.length_a   1.000
_cell.length_b   1.000
_cell.length_c   1.000
_cell.angle_alpha   90.00
_cell.angle_beta   90.00
_cell.angle_gamma   90.00
#
_symmetry.space_group_name_H-M   'P 1'
#
loop_
_entity.id
_entity.type
_entity.pdbx_description
1 polymer ?
#
loop_
_entity_poly.entity_id
_entity_poly.type
_entity_poly.pdbx_seq_one_letter_code
_entity_poly.pdbx_strand_id
1 'polypeptide(L)'
;MDLGSRKAIKGETAFIWYPAEVDVSIRPGWFYHENEDAKVKSLKKLYDIYIKSVGGNAALLLNIPPDKRGKIAKTDELTLDSFGRLLKRRFPKNLASDAKATSSSEIDNEHLAKNIIEDDDSLYWQAASDDEEPEIVVDFGKPVNFDKLVLQENIATGQQIESFKIYYEKNGRWKKLCKGTVIGYKKICLLRRVKTARRIKIVITSYRVKATLLKAEAYLSE
;
A
#
# COMPACT_ATOMS: atom_id res chain seq x y z
N MET A 1 5.95 4.80 -20.13
CA MET A 1 5.50 3.74 -21.05
C MET A 1 4.30 3.07 -20.39
N ASP A 2 3.18 2.89 -21.10
CA ASP A 2 2.02 2.17 -20.59
C ASP A 2 2.11 0.71 -21.05
N LEU A 3 2.30 -0.21 -20.10
CA LEU A 3 2.57 -1.63 -20.35
C LEU A 3 1.43 -2.54 -19.89
N GLY A 4 0.35 -1.99 -19.34
CA GLY A 4 -0.66 -2.78 -18.63
C GLY A 4 -2.08 -2.29 -18.76
N SER A 5 -2.34 -1.13 -19.38
CA SER A 5 -3.73 -0.74 -19.64
C SER A 5 -4.40 -1.69 -20.63
N ARG A 6 -5.74 -1.77 -20.58
CA ARG A 6 -6.55 -2.53 -21.55
C ARG A 6 -6.23 -2.17 -23.00
N LYS A 7 -5.83 -0.92 -23.26
CA LYS A 7 -5.40 -0.47 -24.58
C LYS A 7 -4.03 -1.06 -24.95
N ALA A 8 -3.08 -1.02 -24.02
CA ALA A 8 -1.72 -1.52 -24.24
C ALA A 8 -1.68 -3.03 -24.50
N ILE A 9 -2.55 -3.80 -23.84
CA ILE A 9 -2.59 -5.26 -23.97
C ILE A 9 -3.62 -5.78 -24.98
N LYS A 10 -4.23 -4.88 -25.78
CA LYS A 10 -5.31 -5.27 -26.69
C LYS A 10 -4.76 -6.17 -27.81
N GLY A 11 -5.18 -7.43 -27.82
CA GLY A 11 -4.76 -8.42 -28.81
C GLY A 11 -3.60 -9.31 -28.37
N GLU A 12 -3.04 -9.06 -27.19
CA GLU A 12 -2.04 -9.94 -26.59
C GLU A 12 -2.69 -11.22 -26.07
N THR A 13 -2.06 -12.36 -26.34
CA THR A 13 -2.55 -13.69 -25.95
C THR A 13 -1.70 -14.35 -24.87
N ALA A 14 -0.54 -13.78 -24.56
CA ALA A 14 0.39 -14.28 -23.54
C ALA A 14 0.84 -13.11 -22.66
N PHE A 15 0.86 -13.34 -21.35
CA PHE A 15 1.23 -12.34 -20.35
C PHE A 15 2.36 -12.87 -19.48
N ILE A 16 3.30 -11.99 -19.15
CA ILE A 16 4.37 -12.27 -18.19
C ILE A 16 4.13 -11.37 -16.97
N TRP A 17 4.18 -11.97 -15.78
CA TRP A 17 4.18 -11.20 -14.55
C TRP A 17 5.56 -10.58 -14.32
N TYR A 18 5.65 -9.26 -14.46
CA TYR A 18 6.90 -8.52 -14.34
C TYR A 18 6.74 -7.37 -13.34
N PRO A 19 6.90 -7.63 -12.03
CA PRO A 19 6.73 -6.62 -10.99
C PRO A 19 7.83 -5.55 -11.08
N ALA A 20 7.48 -4.32 -10.72
CA ALA A 20 8.43 -3.23 -10.75
C ALA A 20 9.40 -3.28 -9.55
N GLU A 21 10.68 -3.06 -9.82
CA GLU A 21 11.69 -2.74 -8.82
C GLU A 21 12.13 -1.28 -9.01
N VAL A 22 12.20 -0.54 -7.90
CA VAL A 22 12.67 0.85 -7.88
C VAL A 22 14.05 0.84 -7.24
N ASP A 23 15.07 1.02 -8.08
CA ASP A 23 16.45 1.09 -7.68
C ASP A 23 16.88 2.54 -7.40
N VAL A 24 17.54 2.77 -6.26
CA VAL A 24 18.06 4.09 -5.92
C VAL A 24 19.20 3.97 -4.94
N SER A 25 20.23 4.81 -5.07
CA SER A 25 21.27 4.92 -4.06
C SER A 25 20.81 5.72 -2.84
N ILE A 26 21.33 5.44 -1.65
CA ILE A 26 21.17 6.33 -0.47
C ILE A 26 21.91 7.66 -0.66
N ARG A 27 22.87 7.72 -1.59
CA ARG A 27 23.69 8.88 -1.96
C ARG A 27 23.37 9.38 -3.38
N PRO A 28 23.96 10.50 -3.85
CA PRO A 28 23.89 10.87 -5.26
C PRO A 28 24.52 9.82 -6.18
N GLY A 29 25.72 9.32 -5.86
CA GLY A 29 26.41 8.28 -6.61
C GLY A 29 26.05 6.85 -6.17
N TRP A 30 26.33 5.87 -7.04
CA TRP A 30 26.19 4.44 -6.75
C TRP A 30 27.38 3.87 -5.99
N PHE A 31 28.57 4.42 -6.21
CA PHE A 31 29.80 4.08 -5.49
C PHE A 31 30.11 5.11 -4.41
N TYR A 32 30.95 4.74 -3.45
CA TYR A 32 31.30 5.63 -2.35
C TYR A 32 32.24 6.74 -2.81
N HIS A 33 31.88 7.98 -2.47
CA HIS A 33 32.72 9.15 -2.57
C HIS A 33 32.64 9.96 -1.27
N GLU A 34 33.78 10.27 -0.67
CA GLU A 34 33.88 11.00 0.61
C GLU A 34 33.21 12.38 0.54
N ASN A 35 33.25 13.05 -0.63
CA ASN A 35 32.58 14.33 -0.87
C ASN A 35 31.02 14.21 -0.92
N GLU A 36 30.47 13.01 -0.79
CA GLU A 36 29.03 12.75 -0.68
C GLU A 36 28.59 12.37 0.75
N ASP A 37 29.49 12.33 1.74
CA ASP A 37 29.14 11.99 3.13
C ASP A 37 28.10 12.95 3.73
N ALA A 38 28.16 14.22 3.35
CA ALA A 38 27.16 15.22 3.71
C ALA A 38 25.91 15.22 2.81
N LYS A 39 25.85 14.35 1.80
CA LYS A 39 24.79 14.28 0.78
C LYS A 39 23.94 13.02 0.85
N VAL A 40 24.10 12.21 1.91
CA VAL A 40 23.22 11.07 2.21
C VAL A 40 21.77 11.58 2.26
N LYS A 41 20.86 10.85 1.59
CA LYS A 41 19.44 11.24 1.51
C LYS A 41 18.85 11.39 2.90
N SER A 42 18.16 12.50 3.12
CA SER A 42 17.45 12.75 4.39
C SER A 42 16.33 11.73 4.63
N LEU A 43 15.94 11.56 5.90
CA LEU A 43 14.83 10.67 6.29
C LEU A 43 13.52 11.01 5.56
N LYS A 44 13.24 12.31 5.35
CA LYS A 44 12.08 12.75 4.59
C LYS A 44 12.14 12.24 3.15
N LYS A 45 13.31 12.27 2.51
CA LYS A 45 13.51 11.79 1.14
C LYS A 45 13.40 10.27 1.06
N LEU A 46 13.99 9.54 2.00
CA LEU A 46 13.87 8.08 2.06
C LEU A 46 12.43 7.62 2.29
N TYR A 47 11.70 8.31 3.17
CA TYR A 47 10.27 8.03 3.37
C TYR A 47 9.45 8.33 2.11
N ASP A 48 9.72 9.44 1.41
CA ASP A 48 9.07 9.75 0.12
C ASP A 48 9.34 8.65 -0.93
N ILE A 49 10.58 8.16 -1.02
CA ILE A 49 10.95 7.02 -1.88
C ILE A 49 10.16 5.77 -1.50
N TYR A 50 10.12 5.41 -0.22
CA TYR A 50 9.39 4.23 0.27
C TYR A 50 7.90 4.28 -0.07
N ILE A 51 7.25 5.44 0.14
CA ILE A 51 5.83 5.60 -0.20
C ILE A 51 5.60 5.51 -1.71
N LYS A 52 6.54 5.99 -2.54
CA LYS A 52 6.44 5.96 -4.00
C LYS A 52 6.90 4.65 -4.65
N SER A 53 7.55 3.76 -3.89
CA SER A 53 7.99 2.43 -4.32
C SER A 53 7.14 1.35 -3.63
N VAL A 54 7.50 0.96 -2.41
CA VAL A 54 6.79 -0.03 -1.58
C VAL A 54 5.31 0.33 -1.41
N GLY A 55 5.00 1.60 -1.17
CA GLY A 55 3.62 2.08 -1.07
C GLY A 55 2.89 2.23 -2.40
N GLY A 56 3.56 2.00 -3.51
CA GLY A 56 3.09 2.16 -4.89
C GLY A 56 3.15 0.89 -5.71
N ASN A 57 3.09 -0.29 -5.09
CA ASN A 57 3.14 -1.61 -5.74
C ASN A 57 4.47 -1.90 -6.47
N ALA A 58 5.60 -1.59 -5.81
CA ALA A 58 6.93 -1.93 -6.31
C ALA A 58 7.85 -2.39 -5.17
N ALA A 59 8.89 -3.14 -5.51
CA ALA A 59 10.01 -3.40 -4.60
C ALA A 59 10.92 -2.15 -4.53
N LEU A 60 11.54 -1.91 -3.37
CA LEU A 60 12.57 -0.88 -3.22
C LEU A 60 13.94 -1.55 -3.07
N LEU A 61 14.82 -1.32 -4.04
CA LEU A 61 16.23 -1.71 -3.98
C LEU A 61 17.07 -0.47 -3.63
N LEU A 62 17.43 -0.34 -2.35
CA LEU A 62 18.22 0.79 -1.85
C LEU A 62 19.71 0.44 -1.80
N ASN A 63 20.51 1.06 -2.69
CA ASN A 63 21.97 0.86 -2.71
C ASN A 63 22.68 1.61 -1.59
N ILE A 64 23.57 0.91 -0.89
CA ILE A 64 24.42 1.42 0.20
C ILE A 64 25.89 1.13 -0.15
N PRO A 65 26.67 2.11 -0.62
CA PRO A 65 28.02 1.83 -1.09
C PRO A 65 29.01 1.67 0.09
N PRO A 66 29.77 0.56 0.14
CA PRO A 66 30.91 0.44 1.05
C PRO A 66 32.00 1.46 0.73
N ASP A 67 32.66 1.97 1.76
CA ASP A 67 33.81 2.87 1.64
C ASP A 67 35.11 2.12 1.31
N LYS A 68 36.22 2.85 1.19
CA LYS A 68 37.55 2.30 0.86
C LYS A 68 38.11 1.32 1.91
N ARG A 69 37.50 1.24 3.09
CA ARG A 69 37.85 0.27 4.16
C ARG A 69 37.04 -1.02 4.02
N GLY A 70 36.15 -1.12 3.03
CA GLY A 70 35.21 -2.22 2.87
C GLY A 70 34.08 -2.20 3.90
N LYS A 71 33.75 -1.03 4.47
CA LYS A 71 32.70 -0.87 5.50
C LYS A 71 31.61 0.08 5.03
N ILE A 72 30.40 -0.07 5.57
CA ILE A 72 29.37 0.95 5.41
C ILE A 72 29.79 2.20 6.19
N ALA A 73 29.74 3.36 5.52
CA ALA A 73 30.07 4.63 6.15
C ALA A 73 29.14 4.90 7.35
N LYS A 74 29.67 5.49 8.43
CA LYS A 74 28.93 5.67 9.69
C LYS A 74 27.66 6.52 9.50
N THR A 75 27.70 7.51 8.62
CA THR A 75 26.56 8.35 8.24
C THR A 75 25.41 7.54 7.66
N ASP A 76 25.71 6.54 6.84
CA ASP A 76 24.75 5.73 6.12
C ASP A 76 24.12 4.73 7.09
N GLU A 77 24.94 4.09 7.94
CA GLU A 77 24.50 3.23 9.03
C GLU A 77 23.49 3.94 9.96
N LEU A 78 23.85 5.14 10.45
CA LEU A 78 22.98 5.94 11.33
C LEU A 78 21.70 6.38 10.62
N THR A 79 21.78 6.71 9.33
CA THR A 79 20.61 7.07 8.53
C THR A 79 19.67 5.89 8.33
N LEU A 80 20.21 4.69 8.09
CA LEU A 80 19.43 3.45 7.95
C LEU A 80 18.72 3.07 9.26
N ASP A 81 19.42 3.12 10.40
CA ASP A 81 18.79 2.90 11.71
C ASP A 81 17.65 3.90 11.95
N SER A 82 17.93 5.18 11.71
CA SER A 82 16.93 6.26 11.85
C SER A 82 15.75 6.09 10.89
N PHE A 83 15.99 5.59 9.68
CA PHE A 83 14.94 5.32 8.70
C PHE A 83 14.07 4.13 9.13
N GLY A 84 14.66 3.05 9.64
CA GLY A 84 13.91 1.93 10.21
C GLY A 84 13.04 2.35 11.39
N ARG A 85 13.57 3.19 12.31
CA ARG A 85 12.78 3.77 13.42
C ARG A 85 11.65 4.67 12.92
N LEU A 86 11.91 5.47 11.88
CA LEU A 86 10.87 6.30 11.26
C LEU A 86 9.74 5.43 10.69
N LEU A 87 10.05 4.34 9.99
CA LEU A 87 9.03 3.43 9.46
C LEU A 87 8.17 2.83 10.58
N LYS A 88 8.80 2.36 11.67
CA LYS A 88 8.08 1.83 12.85
C LYS A 88 7.11 2.87 13.43
N ARG A 89 7.54 4.12 13.59
CA ARG A 89 6.69 5.23 14.05
C ARG A 89 5.57 5.61 13.07
N ARG A 90 5.79 5.40 11.77
CA ARG A 90 4.76 5.67 10.75
C ARG A 90 3.73 4.57 10.69
N PHE A 91 4.07 3.32 11.01
CA PHE A 91 3.18 2.16 10.97
C PHE A 91 3.21 1.39 12.31
N PRO A 92 2.80 2.01 13.43
CA PRO A 92 3.01 1.45 14.77
C PRO A 92 2.09 0.27 15.09
N LYS A 93 0.77 0.45 14.93
CA LYS A 93 -0.26 -0.58 15.12
C LYS A 93 -1.33 -0.43 14.03
N ASN A 94 -1.77 -1.55 13.45
CA ASN A 94 -2.96 -1.58 12.59
C ASN A 94 -4.22 -1.32 13.43
N LEU A 95 -4.90 -0.20 13.18
CA LEU A 95 -6.13 0.20 13.87
C LEU A 95 -7.35 -0.61 13.42
N ALA A 96 -7.24 -1.37 12.32
CA ALA A 96 -8.31 -2.22 11.80
C ALA A 96 -8.30 -3.64 12.38
N SER A 97 -7.28 -4.04 13.15
CA SER A 97 -7.15 -5.43 13.66
C SER A 97 -8.34 -5.89 14.51
N ASP A 98 -8.97 -4.95 15.23
CA ASP A 98 -10.10 -5.23 16.12
C ASP A 98 -11.43 -4.75 15.50
N ALA A 99 -11.44 -4.43 14.21
CA ALA A 99 -12.60 -3.91 13.50
C ALA A 99 -13.57 -5.04 13.09
N LYS A 100 -14.68 -4.65 12.47
CA LYS A 100 -15.57 -5.56 11.74
C LYS A 100 -15.63 -5.13 10.29
N ALA A 101 -15.43 -6.07 9.36
CA ALA A 101 -15.60 -5.82 7.93
C ALA A 101 -16.85 -6.51 7.38
N THR A 102 -17.57 -5.83 6.48
CA THR A 102 -18.73 -6.33 5.73
C THR A 102 -18.64 -5.87 4.28
N SER A 103 -19.17 -6.63 3.33
CA SER A 103 -19.17 -6.26 1.90
C SER A 103 -20.58 -6.23 1.30
N SER A 104 -20.70 -5.64 0.10
CA SER A 104 -21.90 -5.73 -0.74
C SER A 104 -22.16 -7.15 -1.22
N SER A 105 -21.09 -7.90 -1.48
CA SER A 105 -21.13 -9.26 -1.98
C SER A 105 -19.89 -10.06 -1.59
N GLU A 106 -20.02 -11.38 -1.65
CA GLU A 106 -18.97 -12.38 -1.38
C GLU A 106 -19.19 -13.52 -2.39
N ILE A 107 -18.11 -14.06 -2.96
CA ILE A 107 -18.22 -15.15 -3.95
C ILE A 107 -18.72 -16.47 -3.32
N ASP A 108 -18.37 -16.71 -2.05
CA ASP A 108 -18.69 -17.90 -1.28
C ASP A 108 -18.55 -17.63 0.22
N ASN A 109 -18.67 -18.68 1.04
CA ASN A 109 -18.58 -18.60 2.51
C ASN A 109 -17.14 -18.62 3.05
N GLU A 110 -16.12 -18.68 2.19
CA GLU A 110 -14.70 -18.75 2.57
C GLU A 110 -14.02 -17.39 2.35
N HIS A 111 -14.36 -16.68 1.28
CA HIS A 111 -13.73 -15.43 0.84
C HIS A 111 -14.45 -14.18 1.35
N LEU A 112 -14.62 -14.12 2.68
CA LEU A 112 -15.47 -13.17 3.39
C LEU A 112 -14.78 -11.82 3.64
N ALA A 113 -15.57 -10.76 3.80
CA ALA A 113 -15.06 -9.41 4.08
C ALA A 113 -14.20 -9.34 5.34
N LYS A 114 -14.52 -10.13 6.38
CA LYS A 114 -13.76 -10.20 7.64
C LYS A 114 -12.29 -10.59 7.42
N ASN A 115 -11.98 -11.35 6.37
CA ASN A 115 -10.64 -11.87 6.12
C ASN A 115 -9.60 -10.76 5.93
N ILE A 116 -10.01 -9.59 5.42
CA ILE A 116 -9.09 -8.49 5.10
C ILE A 116 -8.48 -7.78 6.31
N ILE A 117 -9.01 -8.07 7.51
CA ILE A 117 -8.54 -7.49 8.78
C ILE A 117 -7.87 -8.53 9.69
N GLU A 118 -7.85 -9.80 9.27
CA GLU A 118 -7.18 -10.88 9.99
C GLU A 118 -5.67 -10.85 9.74
N ASP A 119 -4.88 -11.33 10.69
CA ASP A 119 -3.42 -11.49 10.56
C ASP A 119 -3.04 -12.85 9.95
N ASP A 120 -3.67 -13.21 8.84
CA ASP A 120 -3.41 -14.42 8.07
C ASP A 120 -3.37 -14.08 6.58
N ASP A 121 -2.24 -14.34 5.92
CA ASP A 121 -2.02 -14.03 4.50
C ASP A 121 -2.59 -15.09 3.55
N SER A 122 -3.20 -16.15 4.08
CA SER A 122 -4.00 -17.11 3.29
C SER A 122 -5.46 -16.69 3.13
N LEU A 123 -5.94 -15.80 4.01
CA LEU A 123 -7.34 -15.35 4.02
C LEU A 123 -7.49 -14.06 3.20
N TYR A 124 -8.48 -14.02 2.32
CA TYR A 124 -8.80 -12.85 1.51
C TYR A 124 -10.30 -12.72 1.28
N TRP A 125 -10.75 -11.52 0.92
CA TRP A 125 -12.10 -11.28 0.41
C TRP A 125 -12.11 -11.34 -1.12
N GLN A 126 -13.21 -11.85 -1.68
CA GLN A 126 -13.52 -11.75 -3.10
C GLN A 126 -14.99 -11.40 -3.32
N ALA A 127 -15.26 -10.42 -4.18
CA ALA A 127 -16.62 -10.05 -4.59
C ALA A 127 -17.34 -11.17 -5.36
N ALA A 128 -18.67 -11.16 -5.34
CA ALA A 128 -19.46 -11.99 -6.27
C ALA A 128 -19.14 -11.63 -7.73
N SER A 129 -19.26 -12.60 -8.64
CA SER A 129 -18.84 -12.44 -10.04
C SER A 129 -19.69 -11.44 -10.84
N ASP A 130 -20.89 -11.12 -10.38
CA ASP A 130 -21.85 -10.21 -10.98
C ASP A 130 -21.89 -8.83 -10.30
N ASP A 131 -21.08 -8.59 -9.27
CA ASP A 131 -21.00 -7.29 -8.60
C ASP A 131 -20.03 -6.35 -9.34
N GLU A 132 -20.58 -5.44 -10.15
CA GLU A 132 -19.79 -4.51 -10.98
C GLU A 132 -19.08 -3.41 -10.17
N GLU A 133 -19.58 -3.05 -8.99
CA GLU A 133 -19.00 -2.00 -8.14
C GLU A 133 -19.01 -2.42 -6.65
N PRO A 134 -18.20 -3.42 -6.27
CA PRO A 134 -18.28 -3.99 -4.94
C PRO A 134 -17.79 -3.01 -3.88
N GLU A 135 -18.49 -3.00 -2.75
CA GLU A 135 -18.21 -2.15 -1.61
C GLU A 135 -17.80 -2.97 -0.40
N ILE A 136 -16.85 -2.46 0.38
CA ILE A 136 -16.43 -3.03 1.66
C ILE A 136 -16.45 -1.93 2.70
N VAL A 137 -17.09 -2.20 3.84
CA VAL A 137 -17.15 -1.30 4.98
C VAL A 137 -16.35 -1.91 6.12
N VAL A 138 -15.38 -1.15 6.64
CA VAL A 138 -14.65 -1.48 7.87
C VAL A 138 -15.16 -0.57 8.98
N ASP A 139 -15.78 -1.16 10.00
CA ASP A 139 -16.25 -0.50 11.22
C ASP A 139 -15.27 -0.76 12.36
N PHE A 140 -14.55 0.29 12.78
CA PHE A 140 -13.62 0.25 13.90
C PHE A 140 -14.32 0.11 15.27
N GLY A 141 -15.67 0.05 15.31
CA GLY A 141 -16.50 -0.04 16.50
C GLY A 141 -16.64 1.28 17.25
N LYS A 142 -15.61 2.13 17.20
CA LYS A 142 -15.55 3.48 17.78
C LYS A 142 -14.86 4.45 16.82
N PRO A 143 -15.05 5.78 16.99
CA PRO A 143 -14.26 6.75 16.24
C PRO A 143 -12.75 6.57 16.51
N VAL A 144 -11.96 6.43 15.45
CA VAL A 144 -10.48 6.35 15.51
C VAL A 144 -9.84 7.45 14.69
N ASN A 145 -8.64 7.87 15.10
CA ASN A 145 -7.81 8.81 14.35
C ASN A 145 -6.85 8.05 13.44
N PHE A 146 -6.76 8.42 12.17
CA PHE A 146 -5.85 7.81 11.20
C PHE A 146 -5.39 8.83 10.15
N ASP A 147 -4.19 8.63 9.61
CA ASP A 147 -3.59 9.46 8.56
C ASP A 147 -3.12 8.66 7.35
N LYS A 148 -3.23 7.32 7.41
CA LYS A 148 -2.84 6.41 6.35
C LYS A 148 -3.78 5.22 6.30
N LEU A 149 -4.03 4.74 5.09
CA LEU A 149 -4.66 3.44 4.84
C LEU A 149 -3.72 2.60 3.99
N VAL A 150 -3.67 1.30 4.23
CA VAL A 150 -2.90 0.34 3.43
C VAL A 150 -3.84 -0.70 2.87
N LEU A 151 -3.80 -0.91 1.56
CA LEU A 151 -4.56 -1.95 0.86
C LEU A 151 -3.61 -2.93 0.19
N GLN A 152 -3.98 -4.20 0.16
CA GLN A 152 -3.28 -5.25 -0.59
C GLN A 152 -4.32 -6.10 -1.35
N GLU A 153 -4.08 -6.40 -2.62
CA GLU A 153 -4.83 -7.42 -3.37
C GLU A 153 -4.31 -8.83 -3.05
N ASN A 154 -5.14 -9.86 -3.28
CA ASN A 154 -4.63 -11.22 -3.32
C ASN A 154 -3.94 -11.48 -4.67
N ILE A 155 -2.67 -11.08 -4.76
CA ILE A 155 -1.91 -11.17 -6.02
C ILE A 155 -1.59 -12.59 -6.47
N ALA A 156 -1.77 -13.63 -5.63
CA ALA A 156 -1.70 -15.02 -6.07
C ALA A 156 -2.76 -15.34 -7.13
N THR A 157 -3.82 -14.52 -7.18
CA THR A 157 -4.89 -14.59 -8.16
C THR A 157 -4.74 -13.58 -9.30
N GLY A 158 -3.59 -12.89 -9.36
CA GLY A 158 -3.25 -11.80 -10.25
C GLY A 158 -3.61 -10.42 -9.68
N GLN A 159 -3.03 -9.36 -10.25
CA GLN A 159 -3.45 -7.97 -10.01
C GLN A 159 -4.61 -7.62 -10.95
N GLN A 160 -5.74 -7.25 -10.38
CA GLN A 160 -7.01 -7.17 -11.09
C GLN A 160 -7.71 -5.82 -10.89
N ILE A 161 -7.53 -5.15 -9.76
CA ILE A 161 -8.16 -3.85 -9.47
C ILE A 161 -7.52 -2.75 -10.31
N GLU A 162 -8.35 -2.06 -11.10
CA GLU A 162 -7.93 -1.00 -12.01
C GLU A 162 -8.24 0.40 -11.45
N SER A 163 -9.27 0.51 -10.60
CA SER A 163 -9.55 1.73 -9.85
C SER A 163 -10.39 1.49 -8.59
N PHE A 164 -10.18 2.35 -7.59
CA PHE A 164 -10.93 2.32 -6.35
C PHE A 164 -11.10 3.73 -5.75
N LYS A 165 -12.09 3.87 -4.87
CA LYS A 165 -12.34 5.06 -4.06
C LYS A 165 -12.47 4.64 -2.60
N ILE A 166 -11.94 5.47 -1.71
CA ILE A 166 -12.15 5.28 -0.27
C ILE A 166 -12.94 6.46 0.28
N TYR A 167 -13.88 6.16 1.16
CA TYR A 167 -14.71 7.11 1.87
C TYR A 167 -14.57 6.88 3.38
N TYR A 168 -14.91 7.90 4.16
CA TYR A 168 -15.11 7.78 5.59
C TYR A 168 -16.46 8.37 5.97
N GLU A 169 -17.06 7.83 7.02
CA GLU A 169 -18.32 8.35 7.52
C GLU A 169 -18.09 9.60 8.39
N LYS A 170 -18.82 10.67 8.10
CA LYS A 170 -18.88 11.87 8.94
C LYS A 170 -20.30 12.39 9.00
N ASN A 171 -20.87 12.45 10.20
CA ASN A 171 -22.24 12.92 10.46
C ASN A 171 -23.29 12.15 9.64
N GLY A 172 -23.20 10.82 9.62
CA GLY A 172 -24.11 9.95 8.87
C GLY A 172 -23.98 10.02 7.34
N ARG A 173 -22.92 10.67 6.82
CA ARG A 173 -22.69 10.81 5.38
C ARG A 173 -21.31 10.32 4.99
N TRP A 174 -21.22 9.63 3.86
CA TRP A 174 -19.94 9.22 3.27
C TRP A 174 -19.23 10.41 2.62
N LYS A 175 -18.00 10.67 3.05
CA LYS A 175 -17.13 11.69 2.46
C LYS A 175 -15.92 11.03 1.84
N LYS A 176 -15.59 11.41 0.60
CA LYS A 176 -14.45 10.87 -0.13
C LYS A 176 -13.15 11.22 0.61
N LEU A 177 -12.34 10.20 0.82
CA LEU A 177 -11.06 10.25 1.52
C LEU A 177 -9.91 10.32 0.51
N CYS A 178 -9.87 9.37 -0.42
CA CYS A 178 -8.92 9.30 -1.53
C CYS A 178 -9.50 8.45 -2.69
N LYS A 179 -8.75 8.40 -3.80
CA LYS A 179 -8.99 7.50 -4.92
C LYS A 179 -7.64 6.98 -5.43
N GLY A 180 -7.64 5.84 -6.09
CA GLY A 180 -6.47 5.26 -6.71
C GLY A 180 -6.82 4.44 -7.95
N THR A 181 -5.78 3.98 -8.64
CA THR A 181 -5.91 3.04 -9.75
C THR A 181 -5.61 1.62 -9.26
N VAL A 182 -4.35 1.21 -9.40
CA VAL A 182 -3.84 -0.11 -8.98
C VAL A 182 -3.62 -0.15 -7.47
N ILE A 183 -3.97 -1.29 -6.86
CA ILE A 183 -3.56 -1.66 -5.51
C ILE A 183 -2.34 -2.60 -5.59
N GLY A 184 -2.47 -3.73 -6.28
CA GLY A 184 -1.45 -4.77 -6.42
C GLY A 184 -1.03 -5.35 -5.06
N TYR A 185 0.26 -5.66 -4.92
CA TYR A 185 0.81 -6.20 -3.68
C TYR A 185 0.60 -5.25 -2.50
N LYS A 186 0.82 -3.94 -2.69
CA LYS A 186 0.67 -2.96 -1.62
C LYS A 186 0.43 -1.55 -2.13
N LYS A 187 -0.61 -0.91 -1.58
CA LYS A 187 -0.93 0.50 -1.80
C LYS A 187 -1.05 1.24 -0.49
N ILE A 188 -0.21 2.25 -0.29
CA ILE A 188 -0.28 3.14 0.87
C ILE A 188 -0.95 4.45 0.46
N CYS A 189 -2.15 4.69 0.97
CA CYS A 189 -2.92 5.91 0.79
C CYS A 189 -2.59 6.91 1.90
N LEU A 190 -1.68 7.85 1.64
CA LEU A 190 -1.43 8.97 2.56
C LEU A 190 -2.58 9.98 2.55
N LEU A 191 -3.02 10.42 3.73
CA LEU A 191 -4.07 11.42 3.89
C LEU A 191 -3.47 12.79 4.18
N ARG A 192 -4.03 13.83 3.55
CA ARG A 192 -3.55 15.21 3.73
C ARG A 192 -3.65 15.72 5.18
N ARG A 193 -4.61 15.18 5.95
CA ARG A 193 -4.87 15.53 7.35
C ARG A 193 -5.37 14.28 8.06
N VAL A 194 -5.03 14.15 9.34
CA VAL A 194 -5.63 13.16 10.24
C VAL A 194 -7.15 13.22 10.12
N LYS A 195 -7.77 12.05 10.06
CA LYS A 195 -9.21 11.86 10.00
C LYS A 195 -9.67 11.15 11.24
N THR A 196 -10.82 11.57 11.75
CA THR A 196 -11.54 10.88 12.82
C THR A 196 -12.80 10.27 12.20
N ALA A 197 -12.90 8.94 12.23
CA ALA A 197 -14.07 8.23 11.73
C ALA A 197 -14.23 6.89 12.45
N ARG A 198 -15.48 6.43 12.58
CA ARG A 198 -15.79 5.07 13.03
C ARG A 198 -15.78 4.07 11.87
N ARG A 199 -16.17 4.51 10.68
CA ARG A 199 -16.27 3.66 9.49
C ARG A 199 -15.50 4.24 8.32
N ILE A 200 -14.85 3.35 7.58
CA ILE A 200 -14.38 3.61 6.22
C ILE A 200 -15.11 2.70 5.25
N LYS A 201 -15.23 3.16 4.00
CA LYS A 201 -15.80 2.39 2.90
C LYS A 201 -14.85 2.39 1.72
N ILE A 202 -14.50 1.21 1.24
CA ILE A 202 -13.71 0.97 0.04
C ILE A 202 -14.71 0.60 -1.06
N VAL A 203 -14.62 1.26 -2.21
CA VAL A 203 -15.45 0.99 -3.38
C VAL A 203 -14.51 0.66 -4.52
N ILE A 204 -14.60 -0.56 -5.06
CA ILE A 204 -13.83 -0.96 -6.24
C ILE A 204 -14.63 -0.53 -7.47
N THR A 205 -14.11 0.44 -8.21
CA THR A 205 -14.86 1.10 -9.30
C THR A 205 -14.51 0.59 -10.69
N SER A 206 -13.47 -0.25 -10.80
CA SER A 206 -13.14 -1.00 -12.01
C SER A 206 -12.16 -2.10 -11.64
N TYR A 207 -12.37 -3.28 -12.18
CA TYR A 207 -11.46 -4.42 -12.08
C TYR A 207 -11.54 -5.26 -13.36
N ARG A 208 -10.62 -6.21 -13.53
CA ARG A 208 -10.54 -7.06 -14.72
C ARG A 208 -11.52 -8.22 -14.69
N VAL A 209 -11.18 -9.27 -13.93
CA VAL A 209 -12.00 -10.50 -13.84
C VAL A 209 -12.60 -10.68 -12.45
N LYS A 210 -11.83 -10.36 -11.41
CA LYS A 210 -12.23 -10.51 -10.00
C LYS A 210 -11.72 -9.35 -9.18
N ALA A 211 -12.53 -8.90 -8.23
CA ALA A 211 -12.09 -7.97 -7.20
C ALA A 211 -11.71 -8.76 -5.95
N THR A 212 -10.43 -8.72 -5.56
CA THR A 212 -9.95 -9.35 -4.33
C THR A 212 -9.22 -8.34 -3.46
N LEU A 213 -9.32 -8.50 -2.14
CA LEU A 213 -8.47 -7.80 -1.18
C LEU A 213 -7.97 -8.79 -0.14
N LEU A 214 -6.67 -8.75 0.09
CA LEU A 214 -5.98 -9.49 1.13
C LEU A 214 -5.96 -8.72 2.45
N LYS A 215 -5.69 -7.40 2.40
CA LYS A 215 -5.57 -6.57 3.60
C LYS A 215 -6.23 -5.20 3.41
N ALA A 216 -6.86 -4.71 4.47
CA ALA A 216 -7.26 -3.32 4.62
C ALA A 216 -6.90 -2.80 6.02
N GLU A 217 -5.87 -1.98 6.08
CA GLU A 217 -5.27 -1.52 7.35
C GLU A 217 -5.41 0.00 7.49
N ALA A 218 -5.41 0.47 8.73
CA ALA A 218 -5.41 1.89 9.05
C ALA A 218 -4.34 2.22 10.09
N TYR A 219 -3.63 3.34 9.90
CA TYR A 219 -2.56 3.75 10.80
C TYR A 219 -2.66 5.23 11.14
N LEU A 220 -2.19 5.58 12.33
CA LEU A 220 -1.87 6.94 12.76
C LEU A 220 -0.36 7.02 12.97
N SER A 221 0.32 7.99 12.35
CA SER A 221 1.73 8.23 12.65
C SER A 221 1.92 8.72 14.09
N GLU A 222 2.99 8.27 14.75
CA GLU A 222 3.51 8.81 16.02
C GLU A 222 4.44 10.01 15.83
#